data_AF-A0A0J8AYX2-F1
#
_entry.id   AF-A0A0J8AYX2-F1
#
_cell.length_a   1.000
_cell.length_b   1.000
_cell.length_c   1.000
_cell.angle_alpha   90.00
_cell.angle_beta   90.00
_cell.angle_gamma   90.00
#
_symmetry.space_group_name_H-M   'P 1'
#
loop_
_entity.id
_entity.type
_entity.pdbx_description
1 polymer ?
#
loop_
_entity_poly.entity_id
_entity_poly.type
_entity_poly.pdbx_seq_one_letter_code
_entity_poly.pdbx_strand_id
1 'polypeptide(L)'
;FLDRDRLTDLADKEQARWSMESDGLDEMDLPPALTEEEQAEKERLLLEGFIQWNRRDFNRYLRACERFGRDGVDNIVKALQDKPEQEVRQYHITFWKRYTELEGWERIIKAIERGESRLVRGKEIQELITRAIRNAGTDPMKTLELKYGTQHKGKGYTELNDRFLLVKTGSCW
;
A
#
# COMPACT_ATOMS: atom_id res chain seq x y z
N PHE A 1 0.79 -12.87 -5.84
CA PHE A 1 0.22 -12.74 -7.19
C PHE A 1 0.93 -13.71 -8.12
N LEU A 2 0.80 -15.00 -7.83
CA LEU A 2 1.30 -16.06 -8.71
C LEU A 2 0.14 -16.45 -9.64
N ASP A 3 0.44 -16.99 -10.82
CA ASP A 3 -0.55 -17.73 -11.60
C ASP A 3 -0.78 -19.07 -10.88
N ARG A 4 -1.73 -19.06 -9.94
CA ARG A 4 -1.94 -20.19 -9.04
C ARG A 4 -2.37 -21.41 -9.82
N ASP A 5 -3.33 -21.24 -10.72
CA ASP A 5 -3.97 -22.34 -11.45
C ASP A 5 -2.94 -23.07 -12.33
N ARG A 6 -2.14 -22.32 -13.10
CA ARG A 6 -1.13 -22.95 -13.96
C ARG A 6 0.02 -23.57 -13.17
N LEU A 7 0.44 -22.94 -12.07
CA LEU A 7 1.48 -23.50 -11.21
C LEU A 7 1.00 -24.73 -10.44
N THR A 8 -0.28 -24.80 -10.05
CA THR A 8 -0.87 -26.01 -9.45
C THR A 8 -0.96 -27.12 -10.48
N ASP A 9 -1.37 -26.85 -11.72
CA ASP A 9 -1.41 -27.87 -12.78
C ASP A 9 -0.02 -28.50 -13.01
N LEU A 10 1.04 -27.68 -13.05
CA LEU A 10 2.41 -28.15 -13.23
C LEU A 10 2.90 -28.94 -11.99
N ALA A 11 2.56 -28.48 -10.79
CA ALA A 11 2.90 -29.18 -9.55
C ALA A 11 2.16 -30.52 -9.41
N ASP A 12 0.89 -30.59 -9.80
CA ASP A 12 0.07 -31.80 -9.76
C ASP A 12 0.62 -32.87 -10.73
N LYS A 13 1.09 -32.47 -11.91
CA LYS A 13 1.78 -33.37 -12.86
C LYS A 13 3.05 -33.97 -12.24
N GLU A 14 3.90 -33.15 -11.63
CA GLU A 14 5.12 -33.63 -10.95
C GLU A 14 4.77 -34.54 -9.77
N GLN A 15 3.77 -34.17 -8.97
CA GLN A 15 3.34 -34.94 -7.81
C GLN A 15 2.75 -36.30 -8.21
N ALA A 16 1.93 -36.35 -9.27
CA ALA A 16 1.39 -37.60 -9.79
C ALA A 16 2.51 -38.56 -10.24
N ARG A 17 3.51 -38.04 -10.94
CA ARG A 17 4.69 -38.82 -11.34
C ARG A 17 5.47 -39.33 -10.13
N TRP A 18 5.78 -38.45 -9.19
CA TRP A 18 6.55 -38.80 -7.99
C TRP A 18 5.83 -39.83 -7.11
N SER A 19 4.50 -39.73 -6.98
CA SER A 19 3.70 -40.72 -6.24
C SER A 19 3.80 -42.11 -6.87
N MET A 20 3.65 -42.20 -8.19
CA MET A 20 3.71 -43.47 -8.93
C MET A 20 5.11 -44.08 -8.93
N GLU A 21 6.15 -43.25 -9.00
CA GLU A 21 7.54 -43.66 -8.85
C GLU A 21 7.82 -44.19 -7.43
N SER A 22 7.29 -43.53 -6.40
CA SER A 22 7.41 -43.98 -5.01
C SER A 22 6.67 -45.30 -4.75
N ASP A 23 5.59 -45.56 -5.48
CA ASP A 23 4.85 -46.83 -5.43
C ASP A 23 5.58 -47.98 -6.18
N GLY A 24 6.72 -47.67 -6.82
CA GLY A 24 7.59 -48.64 -7.47
C GLY A 24 7.11 -49.11 -8.84
N LEU A 25 6.29 -48.31 -9.53
CA LEU A 25 5.88 -48.60 -10.91
C LEU A 25 7.06 -48.49 -11.88
N ASP A 26 7.04 -49.31 -12.93
CA ASP A 26 8.06 -49.27 -13.98
C ASP A 26 7.96 -47.97 -14.78
N GLU A 27 9.09 -47.52 -15.34
CA GLU A 27 9.21 -46.22 -16.04
C GLU A 27 8.21 -46.05 -17.20
N MET A 28 7.78 -47.16 -17.81
CA MET A 28 6.80 -47.17 -18.91
C MET A 28 5.37 -46.85 -18.45
N ASP A 29 5.06 -47.08 -17.17
CA ASP A 29 3.75 -46.83 -16.57
C ASP A 29 3.67 -45.46 -15.87
N LEU A 30 4.80 -44.74 -15.80
CA LEU A 30 4.86 -43.40 -15.22
C LEU A 30 4.25 -42.36 -16.18
N PRO A 31 3.51 -41.37 -15.66
CA PRO A 31 3.07 -40.24 -16.46
C PRO A 31 4.31 -39.46 -16.95
N PRO A 32 4.21 -38.79 -18.11
CA PRO A 32 5.34 -38.05 -18.68
C PRO A 32 5.86 -37.02 -17.68
N ALA A 33 7.19 -36.92 -17.57
CA ALA A 33 7.83 -35.84 -16.83
C ALA A 33 7.47 -34.50 -17.48
N LEU A 34 7.62 -33.41 -16.72
CA LEU A 34 7.52 -32.08 -17.32
C LEU A 34 8.51 -31.98 -18.47
N THR A 35 8.02 -31.49 -19.59
CA THR A 35 8.86 -31.18 -20.75
C THR A 35 9.80 -30.02 -20.44
N GLU A 36 10.88 -29.87 -21.20
CA GLU A 36 11.79 -28.70 -21.05
C GLU A 36 11.03 -27.37 -21.18
N GLU A 37 10.03 -27.32 -22.05
CA GLU A 37 9.16 -26.15 -22.23
C GLU A 37 8.32 -25.86 -20.97
N GLU A 38 7.71 -26.89 -20.37
CA GLU A 38 6.93 -26.75 -19.13
C GLU A 38 7.82 -26.41 -17.92
N GLN A 39 9.05 -26.94 -17.88
CA GLN A 39 10.03 -26.59 -16.85
C GLN A 39 10.40 -25.10 -16.96
N ALA A 40 10.68 -24.62 -18.17
CA ALA A 40 10.98 -23.21 -18.43
C ALA A 40 9.76 -22.31 -18.18
N GLU A 41 8.55 -22.76 -18.50
CA GLU A 41 7.30 -22.06 -18.20
C GLU A 41 7.12 -21.91 -16.68
N LYS A 42 7.31 -23.00 -15.92
CA LYS A 42 7.24 -23.00 -14.45
C LYS A 42 8.22 -21.99 -13.86
N GLU A 43 9.48 -22.01 -14.31
CA GLU A 43 10.50 -21.06 -13.85
C GLU A 43 10.12 -19.61 -14.17
N ARG A 44 9.61 -19.35 -15.38
CA ARG A 44 9.14 -18.02 -15.78
C ARG A 44 7.98 -17.56 -14.91
N LEU A 45 6.96 -18.40 -14.69
CA LEU A 45 5.79 -18.06 -13.88
C LEU A 45 6.15 -17.80 -12.41
N LEU A 46 7.13 -18.54 -11.89
CA LEU A 46 7.69 -18.30 -10.56
C LEU A 46 8.43 -16.95 -10.52
N LEU A 47 9.23 -16.62 -11.55
CA LEU A 47 9.99 -15.37 -11.62
C LEU A 47 9.10 -14.14 -11.80
N GLU A 48 8.01 -14.25 -12.58
CA GLU A 48 6.98 -13.21 -12.72
C GLU A 48 6.22 -12.99 -11.41
N GLY A 49 6.22 -13.99 -10.54
CA GLY A 49 5.70 -13.92 -9.19
C GLY A 49 6.58 -13.09 -8.25
N PHE A 50 5.93 -12.46 -7.27
CA PHE A 50 6.62 -11.78 -6.18
C PHE A 50 7.06 -12.75 -5.07
N ILE A 51 7.81 -13.80 -5.41
CA ILE A 51 8.22 -14.85 -4.44
C ILE A 51 9.06 -14.25 -3.30
N GLN A 52 9.84 -13.21 -3.61
CA GLN A 52 10.67 -12.50 -2.63
C GLN A 52 9.87 -11.59 -1.69
N TRP A 53 8.56 -11.42 -1.91
CA TRP A 53 7.70 -10.61 -1.04
C TRP A 53 7.14 -11.46 0.08
N ASN A 54 7.63 -11.24 1.29
CA ASN A 54 7.09 -11.89 2.48
C ASN A 54 5.91 -11.08 3.07
N ARG A 55 5.25 -11.66 4.09
CA ARG A 55 4.11 -11.01 4.76
C ARG A 55 4.48 -9.69 5.45
N ARG A 56 5.72 -9.53 5.89
CA ARG A 56 6.20 -8.28 6.51
C ARG A 56 6.33 -7.18 5.45
N ASP A 57 6.87 -7.49 4.27
CA ASP A 57 6.97 -6.57 3.14
C ASP A 57 5.60 -6.14 2.67
N PHE A 58 4.67 -7.09 2.55
CA PHE A 58 3.29 -6.78 2.23
C PHE A 58 2.65 -5.80 3.22
N ASN A 59 2.76 -6.07 4.53
CA ASN A 59 2.20 -5.19 5.56
C ASN A 59 2.86 -3.80 5.55
N ARG A 60 4.17 -3.72 5.28
CA ARG A 60 4.87 -2.44 5.16
C ARG A 60 4.41 -1.67 3.93
N TYR A 61 4.23 -2.35 2.80
CA TYR A 61 3.65 -1.77 1.59
C TYR A 61 2.24 -1.22 1.84
N LEU A 62 1.36 -1.99 2.50
CA LEU A 62 0.01 -1.51 2.84
C LEU A 62 0.05 -0.24 3.71
N ARG A 63 0.92 -0.21 4.73
CA ARG A 63 1.11 0.99 5.57
C ARG A 63 1.64 2.18 4.77
N ALA A 64 2.50 1.93 3.78
CA ALA A 64 2.99 2.98 2.89
C ALA A 64 1.86 3.51 1.99
N CYS A 65 1.01 2.64 1.44
CA CYS A 65 -0.19 3.05 0.69
C CYS A 65 -1.16 3.85 1.55
N GLU A 66 -1.42 3.44 2.80
CA GLU A 66 -2.26 4.20 3.73
C GLU A 66 -1.69 5.59 4.05
N ARG A 67 -0.35 5.71 4.14
CA ARG A 67 0.34 6.95 4.52
C ARG A 67 0.54 7.92 3.37
N PHE A 68 0.77 7.43 2.16
CA PHE A 68 1.12 8.27 1.01
C PHE A 68 0.03 8.31 -0.07
N GLY A 69 -0.99 7.45 0.05
CA GLY A 69 -2.02 7.24 -0.95
C GLY A 69 -1.55 6.40 -2.12
N ARG A 70 -2.50 5.91 -2.93
CA ARG A 70 -2.23 5.10 -4.12
C ARG A 70 -1.38 5.84 -5.15
N ASP A 71 -1.58 7.14 -5.30
CA ASP A 71 -0.85 7.97 -6.26
C ASP A 71 0.57 8.32 -5.77
N GLY A 72 0.87 8.11 -4.49
CA GLY A 72 2.14 8.43 -3.84
C GLY A 72 3.25 7.41 -4.09
N VAL A 73 3.34 6.82 -5.29
CA VAL A 73 4.22 5.68 -5.59
C VAL A 73 5.68 5.96 -5.26
N ASP A 74 6.19 7.16 -5.58
CA ASP A 74 7.58 7.52 -5.31
C ASP A 74 7.89 7.53 -3.80
N ASN A 75 6.93 7.91 -2.97
CA ASN A 75 7.06 7.88 -1.52
C ASN A 75 6.94 6.46 -0.97
N ILE A 76 6.10 5.62 -1.61
CA ILE A 76 5.99 4.19 -1.30
C ILE A 76 7.32 3.49 -1.59
N VAL A 77 7.92 3.72 -2.75
CA VAL A 77 9.26 3.22 -3.12
C VAL A 77 10.29 3.64 -2.07
N LYS A 78 10.33 4.92 -1.70
CA LYS A 78 11.26 5.43 -0.67
C LYS A 78 11.04 4.82 0.71
N ALA A 79 9.84 4.32 1.03
CA ALA A 79 9.55 3.66 2.29
C ALA A 79 9.97 2.18 2.31
N LEU A 80 10.20 1.59 1.13
CA LEU A 80 10.58 0.19 0.90
C LEU A 80 12.04 0.10 0.42
N GLN A 81 12.97 0.77 1.12
CA GLN A 81 14.38 0.94 0.69
C GLN A 81 15.17 -0.36 0.54
N ASP A 82 14.70 -1.44 1.18
CA ASP A 82 15.27 -2.79 1.10
C ASP A 82 14.80 -3.58 -0.13
N LYS A 83 13.95 -2.98 -0.97
CA LYS A 83 13.49 -3.55 -2.23
C LYS A 83 13.91 -2.65 -3.40
N PRO A 84 14.29 -3.23 -4.56
CA PRO A 84 14.62 -2.46 -5.72
C PRO A 84 13.38 -1.70 -6.23
N GLU A 85 13.57 -0.45 -6.62
CA GLU A 85 12.48 0.44 -7.04
C GLU A 85 11.60 -0.16 -8.13
N GLN A 86 12.22 -0.79 -9.13
CA GLN A 86 11.51 -1.43 -10.23
C GLN A 86 10.57 -2.55 -9.75
N GLU A 87 11.02 -3.35 -8.76
CA GLU A 87 10.20 -4.42 -8.17
C GLU A 87 9.03 -3.84 -7.38
N VAL A 88 9.24 -2.76 -6.62
CA VAL A 88 8.16 -2.08 -5.87
C VAL A 88 7.11 -1.49 -6.80
N ARG A 89 7.54 -0.85 -7.90
CA ARG A 89 6.62 -0.30 -8.91
C ARG A 89 5.83 -1.40 -9.62
N GLN A 90 6.49 -2.49 -9.99
CA GLN A 90 5.83 -3.63 -10.60
C GLN A 90 4.83 -4.28 -9.63
N TYR A 91 5.20 -4.44 -8.35
CA TYR A 91 4.32 -4.92 -7.30
C TYR A 91 3.10 -4.02 -7.14
N HIS A 92 3.30 -2.71 -7.12
CA HIS A 92 2.21 -1.74 -6.97
C HIS A 92 1.20 -1.83 -8.12
N ILE A 93 1.68 -1.91 -9.37
CA ILE A 93 0.82 -2.08 -10.55
C ILE A 93 0.04 -3.39 -10.46
N THR A 94 0.72 -4.49 -10.16
CA THR A 94 0.07 -5.81 -10.07
C THR A 94 -0.92 -5.89 -8.92
N PHE A 95 -0.59 -5.31 -7.76
CA PHE A 95 -1.48 -5.22 -6.61
C PHE A 95 -2.79 -4.54 -7.01
N TRP A 96 -2.75 -3.37 -7.66
CA TRP A 96 -3.99 -2.67 -8.03
C TRP A 96 -4.78 -3.34 -9.15
N LYS A 97 -4.13 -4.16 -9.99
CA LYS A 97 -4.82 -4.97 -11.00
C LYS A 97 -5.48 -6.22 -10.42
N ARG A 98 -4.88 -6.83 -9.39
CA ARG A 98 -5.19 -8.20 -8.92
C ARG A 98 -5.50 -8.29 -7.42
N TYR A 99 -5.74 -7.17 -6.73
CA TYR A 99 -5.95 -7.17 -5.27
C TYR A 99 -7.16 -8.01 -4.83
N THR A 100 -8.14 -8.23 -5.71
CA THR A 100 -9.33 -9.05 -5.44
C THR A 100 -9.02 -10.52 -5.20
N GLU A 101 -7.85 -10.99 -5.64
CA GLU A 101 -7.34 -12.34 -5.35
C GLU A 101 -6.87 -12.50 -3.90
N LEU A 102 -6.69 -11.39 -3.17
CA LEU A 102 -6.24 -11.42 -1.79
C LEU A 102 -7.41 -11.73 -0.85
N GLU A 103 -7.16 -12.62 0.10
CA GLU A 103 -8.10 -12.87 1.18
C GLU A 103 -8.32 -11.61 2.02
N GLY A 104 -9.59 -11.22 2.21
CA GLY A 104 -9.94 -10.02 2.98
C GLY A 104 -9.55 -8.71 2.31
N TRP A 105 -9.41 -8.68 0.98
CA TRP A 105 -9.05 -7.49 0.20
C TRP A 105 -9.96 -6.28 0.50
N GLU A 106 -11.25 -6.49 0.76
CA GLU A 106 -12.18 -5.38 1.06
C GLU A 106 -11.73 -4.56 2.27
N ARG A 107 -11.24 -5.24 3.31
CA ARG A 107 -10.74 -4.58 4.53
C ARG A 107 -9.46 -3.80 4.24
N ILE A 108 -8.61 -4.35 3.37
CA ILE A 108 -7.35 -3.75 2.96
C ILE A 108 -7.61 -2.47 2.18
N ILE A 109 -8.46 -2.53 1.15
CA ILE A 109 -8.83 -1.37 0.34
C ILE A 109 -9.51 -0.30 1.19
N LYS A 110 -10.47 -0.66 2.05
CA LYS A 110 -11.11 0.27 2.99
C LYS A 110 -10.11 0.92 3.97
N ALA A 111 -9.01 0.26 4.32
CA ALA A 111 -7.97 0.87 5.15
C ALA A 111 -7.18 1.90 4.35
N ILE A 112 -6.78 1.57 3.11
CA ILE A 112 -6.07 2.49 2.21
C ILE A 112 -6.93 3.73 1.92
N GLU A 113 -8.20 3.56 1.55
CA GLU A 113 -9.12 4.67 1.26
C GLU A 113 -9.34 5.58 2.47
N ARG A 114 -9.40 5.01 3.68
CA ARG A 114 -9.46 5.82 4.92
C ARG A 114 -8.16 6.60 5.14
N GLY A 115 -7.02 6.02 4.82
CA GLY A 115 -5.73 6.71 4.82
C GLY A 115 -5.71 7.88 3.84
N GLU A 116 -6.13 7.64 2.59
CA GLU A 116 -6.25 8.65 1.54
C GLU A 116 -7.21 9.78 1.92
N SER A 117 -8.37 9.47 2.48
CA SER A 117 -9.33 10.48 2.97
C SER A 117 -8.72 11.36 4.05
N ARG A 118 -7.90 10.80 4.96
CA ARG A 118 -7.17 11.59 5.96
C ARG A 118 -6.13 12.50 5.33
N LEU A 119 -5.44 12.05 4.28
CA LEU A 119 -4.47 12.86 3.54
C LEU A 119 -5.16 14.03 2.82
N VAL A 120 -6.26 13.76 2.12
CA VAL A 120 -7.07 14.79 1.46
C VAL A 120 -7.56 15.80 2.48
N ARG A 121 -8.17 15.35 3.57
CA ARG A 121 -8.66 16.23 4.63
C ARG A 121 -7.55 17.04 5.30
N GLY A 122 -6.37 16.44 5.50
CA GLY A 122 -5.21 17.14 6.02
C GLY A 122 -4.76 18.28 5.10
N LYS A 123 -4.72 18.05 3.78
CA LYS A 123 -4.41 19.08 2.79
C LYS A 123 -5.47 20.19 2.78
N GLU A 124 -6.75 19.83 2.78
CA GLU A 124 -7.85 20.81 2.84
C GLU A 124 -7.75 21.71 4.08
N ILE A 125 -7.53 21.12 5.26
CA ILE A 125 -7.37 21.87 6.50
C ILE A 125 -6.16 22.80 6.40
N GLN A 126 -5.04 22.32 5.86
CA GLN A 126 -3.83 23.13 5.71
C GLN A 126 -4.03 24.31 4.76
N GLU A 127 -4.73 24.11 3.64
CA GLU A 127 -5.09 25.17 2.71
C GLU A 127 -6.00 26.22 3.36
N LEU A 128 -6.97 25.77 4.17
CA LEU A 128 -7.85 26.67 4.93
C LEU A 128 -7.07 27.50 5.96
N ILE A 129 -6.16 26.87 6.72
CA ILE A 129 -5.30 27.58 7.68
C ILE A 129 -4.42 28.61 6.96
N THR A 130 -3.77 28.20 5.88
CA THR A 130 -2.90 29.06 5.07
C THR A 130 -3.69 30.26 4.52
N ARG A 131 -4.90 30.03 4.02
CA ARG A 131 -5.78 31.08 3.52
C ARG A 131 -6.21 32.03 4.64
N ALA A 132 -6.57 31.52 5.81
CA ALA A 132 -6.97 32.34 6.95
C ALA A 132 -5.81 33.24 7.42
N ILE A 133 -4.60 32.70 7.55
CA ILE A 133 -3.39 33.46 7.91
C ILE A 133 -3.10 34.53 6.87
N ARG A 134 -3.17 34.19 5.58
CA ARG A 134 -2.96 35.15 4.49
C ARG A 134 -3.98 36.29 4.54
N ASN A 135 -5.25 35.97 4.78
CA ASN A 135 -6.32 36.97 4.85
C ASN A 135 -6.20 37.88 6.08
N ALA A 136 -5.55 37.43 7.16
CA ALA A 136 -5.27 38.26 8.33
C ALA A 136 -4.22 39.36 8.06
N GLY A 137 -3.50 39.31 6.93
CA GLY A 137 -2.53 40.34 6.54
C GLY A 137 -1.19 40.19 7.25
N THR A 138 -0.53 41.33 7.52
CA THR A 138 0.91 41.37 7.86
C THR A 138 1.24 40.87 9.27
N ASP A 139 0.30 40.93 10.22
CA ASP A 139 0.49 40.45 11.60
C ASP A 139 -0.67 39.53 12.05
N PRO A 140 -0.73 38.28 11.56
CA PRO A 140 -1.80 37.34 11.88
C PRO A 140 -1.96 37.07 13.38
N MET A 141 -0.92 37.26 14.21
CA MET A 141 -1.03 37.12 15.66
C MET A 141 -1.99 38.14 16.28
N LYS A 142 -2.09 39.34 15.70
CA LYS A 142 -2.98 40.41 16.17
C LYS A 142 -4.30 40.46 15.44
N THR A 143 -4.31 40.14 14.15
CA THR A 143 -5.45 40.39 13.26
C THR A 143 -6.29 39.16 12.95
N LEU A 144 -5.80 37.93 13.17
CA LEU A 144 -6.56 36.71 12.89
C LEU A 144 -7.75 36.59 13.84
N GLU A 145 -8.97 36.70 13.32
CA GLU A 145 -10.20 36.59 14.11
C GLU A 145 -10.72 35.14 14.10
N LEU A 146 -10.96 34.57 15.28
CA LEU A 146 -11.46 33.20 15.44
C LEU A 146 -12.92 33.21 15.89
N LYS A 147 -13.79 32.66 15.05
CA LYS A 147 -15.22 32.51 15.37
C LYS A 147 -15.44 31.23 16.16
N TYR A 148 -15.61 31.36 17.48
CA TYR A 148 -15.95 30.25 18.35
C TYR A 148 -17.45 29.93 18.26
N GLY A 149 -17.79 28.66 18.02
CA GLY A 149 -19.17 28.19 18.19
C GLY A 149 -19.60 28.21 19.66
N THR A 150 -20.92 28.20 19.90
CA THR A 150 -21.57 28.33 21.22
C THR A 150 -21.12 27.29 22.27
N GLN A 151 -20.45 26.21 21.87
CA GLN A 151 -19.97 25.14 22.75
C GLN A 151 -18.43 24.94 22.77
N HIS A 152 -17.65 25.75 22.05
CA HIS A 152 -16.24 25.42 21.75
C HIS A 152 -15.17 26.28 22.41
N LYS A 153 -15.52 27.26 23.25
CA LYS A 153 -14.52 28.01 24.03
C LYS A 153 -14.22 27.26 25.34
N GLY A 154 -13.27 26.32 25.27
CA GLY A 154 -12.77 25.62 26.46
C GLY A 154 -12.14 26.61 27.46
N LYS A 155 -12.32 26.38 28.76
CA LYS A 155 -11.84 27.29 29.82
C LYS A 155 -10.30 27.45 29.90
N GLY A 156 -9.53 26.62 29.20
CA GLY A 156 -8.06 26.56 29.30
C GLY A 156 -7.27 27.31 28.21
N TYR A 157 -7.89 27.66 27.08
CA TYR A 157 -7.21 28.33 25.97
C TYR A 157 -7.77 29.74 25.77
N THR A 158 -6.87 30.71 25.62
CA THR A 158 -7.22 32.07 25.21
C THR A 158 -7.18 32.20 23.70
N GLU A 159 -7.84 33.22 23.16
CA GLU A 159 -7.79 33.50 21.73
C GLU A 159 -6.36 33.76 21.23
N LEU A 160 -5.52 34.37 22.07
CA LEU A 160 -4.10 34.55 21.76
C LEU A 160 -3.38 33.19 21.63
N ASN A 161 -3.68 32.23 22.51
CA ASN A 161 -3.11 30.89 22.42
C ASN A 161 -3.54 30.19 21.12
N ASP A 162 -4.82 30.30 20.75
CA ASP A 162 -5.35 29.66 19.55
C ASP A 162 -4.78 30.29 18.26
N ARG A 163 -4.65 31.62 18.21
CA ARG A 163 -3.95 32.31 17.12
C ARG A 163 -2.50 31.85 17.01
N PHE A 164 -1.79 31.76 18.13
CA PHE A 164 -0.41 31.24 18.15
C PHE A 164 -0.34 29.84 17.57
N LEU A 165 -1.21 28.92 18.00
CA LEU A 165 -1.25 27.55 17.50
C LEU A 165 -1.52 27.51 15.99
N LEU A 166 -2.47 28.29 15.49
CA LEU A 166 -2.78 28.34 14.05
C LEU A 166 -1.63 28.93 13.23
N VAL A 167 -1.06 30.06 13.66
CA VAL A 167 0.07 30.69 12.96
C VAL A 167 1.28 29.76 12.95
N LYS A 168 1.59 29.10 14.07
CA LYS A 168 2.67 28.11 14.13
C LYS A 168 2.39 26.90 13.25
N THR A 169 1.18 26.34 13.29
CA THR A 169 0.81 25.17 12.48
C THR A 169 0.86 25.48 10.98
N GLY A 170 0.40 26.67 10.57
CA GLY A 170 0.45 27.12 9.18
C GLY A 170 1.86 27.45 8.67
N SER A 171 2.82 27.67 9.57
CA SER A 171 4.23 27.95 9.22
C SER A 171 5.11 26.69 9.24
N CYS A 172 4.60 25.55 9.70
CA CYS A 172 5.38 24.35 9.98
C CYS A 172 5.17 23.24 8.93
N TRP A 173 5.06 23.54 7.64
CA TRP A 173 5.09 22.53 6.56
C TRP A 173 5.64 23.12 5.26
#